data_AF-A0AAV2F8K5-F1
#
_entry.id   AF-A0AAV2F8K5-F1
#
_cell.length_a   1.000
_cell.length_b   1.000
_cell.length_c   1.000
_cell.angle_alpha   90.00
_cell.angle_beta   90.00
_cell.angle_gamma   90.00
#
_symmetry.space_group_name_H-M   'P 1'
#
loop_
_entity.id
_entity.type
_entity.pdbx_description
1 polymer ?
#
loop_
_entity_poly.entity_id
_entity_poly.type
_entity_poly.pdbx_seq_one_letter_code
_entity_poly.pdbx_strand_id
1 'polypeptide(L)'
;MYGYDCIARLPPIDTGDAFNNLSGKKARIFKGSIKVINTSYVEVGVHGEEMHPIEELSGSPQTGEFTFPIFSDSQHLPELVIKHKGECSHFHLTSVTTHINLED
;
A
#
# COMPACT_ATOMS: atom_id res chain seq x y z
N MET A 1 -9.04 20.37 -12.24
CA MET A 1 -7.84 19.71 -12.77
C MET A 1 -8.10 18.21 -12.75
N TYR A 2 -8.25 17.59 -13.91
CA TYR A 2 -8.41 16.15 -14.04
C TYR A 2 -7.02 15.52 -14.13
N GLY A 3 -6.34 15.40 -12.99
CA GLY A 3 -5.17 14.53 -12.88
C GLY A 3 -5.68 13.09 -12.81
N TYR A 4 -5.21 12.21 -13.68
CA TYR A 4 -5.49 10.78 -13.56
C TYR A 4 -4.82 10.30 -12.27
N ASP A 5 -5.60 9.66 -11.40
CA ASP A 5 -5.07 9.06 -10.18
C ASP A 5 -3.97 8.03 -10.54
N CYS A 6 -2.87 8.07 -9.79
CA CYS A 6 -1.73 7.19 -10.02
C CYS A 6 -1.79 6.05 -9.03
N ILE A 7 -1.95 4.84 -9.55
CA ILE A 7 -2.17 3.67 -8.73
C ILE A 7 -0.98 2.73 -8.89
N ALA A 8 -0.28 2.49 -7.79
CA ALA A 8 0.68 1.41 -7.68
C ALA A 8 0.00 0.24 -6.96
N ARG A 9 -0.03 -0.91 -7.62
CA ARG A 9 -0.44 -2.18 -7.01
C ARG A 9 0.81 -2.99 -6.77
N LEU A 10 1.09 -3.29 -5.51
CA LEU A 10 2.15 -4.23 -5.21
C LEU A 10 1.63 -5.63 -5.53
N PRO A 11 2.45 -6.47 -6.17
CA PRO A 11 2.07 -7.86 -6.38
C PRO A 11 1.75 -8.50 -5.02
N PRO A 12 0.88 -9.53 -5.01
CA PRO A 12 0.67 -10.30 -3.80
C PRO A 12 2.01 -10.80 -3.29
N ILE A 13 2.12 -10.94 -1.97
CA ILE A 13 3.26 -11.63 -1.36
C ILE A 13 3.04 -13.14 -1.62
N ASP A 14 3.12 -13.56 -2.89
CA ASP A 14 3.30 -14.94 -3.29
C ASP A 14 4.80 -15.20 -3.33
N THR A 15 5.28 -15.72 -2.21
CA THR A 15 6.69 -15.94 -1.93
C THR A 15 7.33 -17.09 -2.71
N GLY A 16 6.58 -17.79 -3.57
CA GLY A 16 7.06 -18.95 -4.33
C GLY A 16 7.67 -20.05 -3.45
N ASP A 17 8.53 -20.88 -4.05
CA ASP A 17 9.14 -22.09 -3.44
C ASP A 17 9.89 -21.84 -2.12
N ALA A 18 10.37 -20.63 -1.86
CA ALA A 18 11.12 -20.30 -0.66
C ALA A 18 10.27 -20.36 0.62
N PHE A 19 8.94 -20.29 0.49
CA PHE A 19 8.00 -20.30 1.62
C PHE A 19 6.71 -21.07 1.28
N ASN A 20 6.85 -22.31 0.79
CA ASN A 20 5.73 -23.23 0.48
C ASN A 20 4.68 -23.42 1.60
N ASN A 21 4.96 -22.95 2.82
CA ASN A 21 4.02 -22.96 3.95
C ASN A 21 2.93 -21.88 3.89
N LEU A 22 2.98 -20.96 2.92
CA LEU A 22 2.00 -19.86 2.75
C LEU A 22 0.94 -20.13 1.69
N SER A 23 1.14 -21.16 0.85
CA SER A 23 0.21 -21.52 -0.20
C SER A 23 -1.15 -21.92 0.37
N GLY A 24 -2.22 -21.27 -0.10
CA GLY A 24 -3.60 -21.55 0.30
C GLY A 24 -4.01 -20.96 1.66
N LYS A 25 -3.11 -20.29 2.37
CA LYS A 25 -3.45 -19.58 3.62
C LYS A 25 -4.01 -18.19 3.31
N LYS A 26 -4.94 -17.74 4.17
CA LYS A 26 -5.34 -16.34 4.15
C LYS A 26 -4.28 -15.49 4.83
N ALA A 27 -4.04 -14.32 4.28
CA ALA A 27 -3.17 -13.33 4.88
C ALA A 27 -3.92 -12.02 5.04
N ARG A 28 -3.54 -11.26 6.07
CA ARG A 28 -4.07 -9.93 6.35
C ARG A 28 -2.93 -8.94 6.34
N ILE A 29 -3.02 -7.91 5.51
CA ILE A 29 -2.12 -6.76 5.59
C ILE A 29 -2.69 -5.82 6.67
N PHE A 30 -1.95 -5.58 7.74
CA PHE A 30 -2.48 -4.82 8.89
C PHE A 30 -1.75 -3.50 9.15
N LYS A 31 -0.56 -3.32 8.58
CA LYS A 31 0.20 -2.07 8.60
C LYS A 31 1.25 -2.05 7.49
N GLY A 32 1.73 -0.86 7.17
CA GLY A 32 2.87 -0.68 6.27
C GLY A 32 3.59 0.63 6.50
N SER A 33 4.67 0.83 5.75
CA SER A 33 5.32 2.12 5.58
C SER A 33 5.62 2.37 4.11
N ILE A 34 5.55 3.65 3.70
CA ILE A 34 6.04 4.09 2.39
C ILE A 34 7.12 5.14 2.58
N LYS A 35 8.10 5.14 1.68
CA LYS A 35 9.09 6.20 1.59
C LYS A 35 8.87 6.97 0.30
N VAL A 36 8.65 8.27 0.42
CA VAL A 36 8.32 9.15 -0.71
C VAL A 36 9.22 10.37 -0.75
N ILE A 37 9.33 10.98 -1.94
CA ILE A 37 10.04 12.24 -2.18
C ILE A 37 9.09 13.23 -2.83
N ASN A 38 8.90 14.38 -2.21
CA ASN A 38 8.08 15.48 -2.74
C ASN A 38 6.68 15.01 -3.22
N THR A 39 5.95 14.32 -2.34
CA THR A 39 4.65 13.70 -2.65
C THR A 39 3.62 14.07 -1.58
N SER A 40 2.35 14.23 -1.97
CA SER A 40 1.20 14.44 -1.05
C SER A 40 -0.03 13.68 -1.52
N TYR A 41 -1.12 13.71 -0.76
CA TYR A 41 -2.42 13.15 -1.10
C TYR A 41 -2.38 11.66 -1.48
N VAL A 42 -1.68 10.87 -0.68
CA VAL A 42 -1.57 9.42 -0.85
C VAL A 42 -2.62 8.70 0.00
N GLU A 43 -3.30 7.73 -0.61
CA GLU A 43 -4.17 6.77 0.03
C GLU A 43 -3.60 5.36 -0.12
N VAL A 44 -3.92 4.51 0.85
CA VAL A 44 -3.47 3.12 0.93
C VAL A 44 -4.63 2.22 1.33
N GLY A 45 -4.60 0.99 0.83
CA GLY A 45 -5.63 0.00 1.13
C GLY A 45 -5.29 -1.35 0.53
N VAL A 46 -6.18 -2.32 0.71
CA VAL A 46 -6.06 -3.64 0.08
C VAL A 46 -6.94 -3.67 -1.16
N HIS A 47 -6.51 -4.39 -2.20
CA HIS A 47 -7.28 -4.48 -3.43
C HIS A 47 -8.70 -5.02 -3.17
N GLY A 48 -9.71 -4.29 -3.66
CA GLY A 48 -11.12 -4.62 -3.44
C GLY A 48 -11.71 -4.09 -2.12
N GLU A 49 -10.91 -3.44 -1.28
CA GLU A 49 -11.34 -2.84 -0.02
C GLU A 49 -11.30 -1.30 -0.05
N GLU A 50 -11.74 -0.69 1.05
CA GLU A 50 -11.72 0.77 1.22
C GLU A 50 -10.27 1.31 1.28
N MET A 51 -10.06 2.46 0.66
CA MET A 51 -8.78 3.16 0.66
C MET A 51 -8.79 4.24 1.74
N HIS A 52 -7.70 4.34 2.49
CA HIS A 52 -7.56 5.30 3.58
C HIS A 52 -6.40 6.28 3.32
N PRO A 53 -6.55 7.57 3.60
CA PRO A 53 -5.47 8.53 3.46
C PRO A 53 -4.34 8.28 4.46
N ILE A 54 -3.11 8.55 4.05
CA ILE A 54 -1.99 8.75 4.98
C ILE A 54 -2.07 10.20 5.45
N GLU A 55 -2.53 10.41 6.68
CA GLU A 55 -2.84 11.73 7.23
C GLU A 55 -1.63 12.69 7.17
N GLU A 56 -0.42 12.20 7.41
CA GLU A 56 0.81 12.99 7.33
C GLU A 56 1.16 13.46 5.91
N LEU A 57 0.56 12.84 4.89
CA LEU A 57 0.69 13.26 3.49
C LEU A 57 -0.51 14.08 3.01
N SER A 58 -1.46 14.41 3.89
CA SER A 58 -2.56 15.32 3.54
C SER A 58 -2.05 16.76 3.38
N GLY A 59 -2.28 17.37 2.22
CA GLY A 59 -1.90 18.77 1.98
C GLY A 59 -0.57 18.94 1.21
N SER A 60 0.41 19.60 1.83
CA SER A 60 1.65 19.98 1.14
C SER A 60 2.59 18.79 0.91
N PRO A 61 3.29 18.72 -0.23
CA PRO A 61 4.26 17.66 -0.52
C PRO A 61 5.29 17.45 0.59
N GLN A 62 5.51 16.20 0.97
CA GLN A 62 6.48 15.79 1.99
C GLN A 62 7.54 14.85 1.42
N THR A 63 8.65 14.71 2.14
CA THR A 63 9.71 13.74 1.88
C THR A 63 10.05 13.03 3.18
N GLY A 64 10.08 11.70 3.16
CA GLY A 64 10.31 10.90 4.36
C GLY A 64 9.72 9.51 4.27
N GLU A 65 9.70 8.83 5.42
CA GLU A 65 9.03 7.55 5.60
C GLU A 65 7.80 7.75 6.48
N PHE A 66 6.66 7.22 6.02
CA PHE A 66 5.36 7.40 6.65
C PHE A 66 4.76 6.02 6.92
N THR A 67 4.46 5.77 8.19
CA THR A 67 3.86 4.50 8.64
C THR A 67 2.36 4.67 8.76
N PHE A 68 1.59 3.66 8.39
CA PHE A 68 0.14 3.71 8.40
C PHE A 68 -0.46 2.35 8.81
N PRO A 69 -1.58 2.36 9.53
CA PRO A 69 -2.39 1.16 9.71
C PRO A 69 -3.08 0.80 8.39
N ILE A 70 -3.39 -0.48 8.20
CA ILE A 70 -4.25 -0.95 7.12
C ILE A 70 -5.41 -1.69 7.76
N PHE A 71 -6.62 -1.20 7.48
CA PHE A 71 -7.84 -1.82 7.93
C PHE A 71 -8.33 -2.72 6.80
N SER A 72 -7.96 -4.00 6.86
CA SER A 72 -8.46 -4.98 5.92
C SER A 72 -8.94 -6.25 6.59
N ASP A 73 -9.74 -7.03 5.87
CA ASP A 73 -10.01 -8.42 6.22
C ASP A 73 -8.89 -9.35 5.70
N SER A 74 -8.96 -10.61 6.10
CA SER A 74 -8.02 -11.64 5.68
C SER A 74 -8.43 -12.23 4.34
N GLN A 75 -7.52 -12.18 3.36
CA GLN A 75 -7.77 -12.52 1.97
C GLN A 75 -6.78 -13.56 1.45
N HIS A 76 -7.14 -14.25 0.36
CA HIS A 76 -6.16 -15.03 -0.40
C HIS A 76 -5.34 -14.06 -1.25
N LEU A 77 -4.01 -14.10 -1.12
CA LEU A 77 -3.09 -13.28 -1.91
C LEU A 77 -3.44 -11.77 -1.85
N PRO A 78 -3.49 -11.15 -0.65
CA PRO A 78 -3.82 -9.74 -0.54
C PRO A 78 -2.78 -8.87 -1.26
N GLU A 79 -3.25 -7.85 -1.97
CA GLU A 79 -2.43 -6.89 -2.69
C GLU A 79 -2.54 -5.52 -2.03
N LEU A 80 -1.40 -4.91 -1.68
CA LEU A 80 -1.38 -3.52 -1.25
C LEU A 80 -1.61 -2.62 -2.46
N VAL A 81 -2.56 -1.71 -2.34
CA VAL A 81 -2.82 -0.63 -3.28
C VAL A 81 -2.34 0.68 -2.66
N ILE A 82 -1.57 1.44 -3.42
CA ILE A 82 -1.16 2.81 -3.10
C ILE A 82 -1.69 3.70 -4.21
N LYS A 83 -2.45 4.72 -3.83
CA LYS A 83 -3.11 5.66 -4.74
C LYS A 83 -2.64 7.07 -4.43
N HIS A 84 -2.11 7.76 -5.42
CA HIS A 84 -1.81 9.18 -5.34
C HIS A 84 -2.90 9.98 -6.06
N LYS A 85 -3.56 10.89 -5.34
CA LYS A 85 -4.56 11.81 -5.89
C LYS A 85 -3.86 13.04 -6.49
N GLY A 86 -3.73 13.07 -7.81
CA GLY A 86 -3.09 14.17 -8.52
C GLY A 86 -2.29 13.70 -9.72
N GLU A 87 -1.44 14.58 -10.25
CA GLU A 87 -0.60 14.27 -11.41
C GLU A 87 0.52 13.26 -11.07
N CYS A 88 0.72 12.24 -11.91
CA CYS A 88 1.70 11.17 -11.64
C CYS A 88 3.14 11.64 -11.62
N SER A 89 3.45 12.75 -12.27
CA SER A 89 4.77 13.41 -12.19
C SER A 89 5.14 13.85 -10.78
N HIS A 90 4.19 13.89 -9.83
CA HIS A 90 4.44 14.26 -8.43
C HIS A 90 4.45 13.06 -7.47
N PHE A 91 4.27 11.84 -8.00
CA PHE A 91 4.30 10.62 -7.19
C PHE A 91 5.68 9.94 -7.27
N HIS A 92 6.55 10.19 -6.29
CA HIS A 92 7.88 9.58 -6.22
C HIS A 92 7.96 8.62 -5.03
N LEU A 93 7.50 7.39 -5.27
CA LEU A 93 7.59 6.28 -4.31
C LEU A 93 8.95 5.59 -4.45
N THR A 94 9.68 5.47 -3.35
CA THR A 94 11.05 4.92 -3.34
C THR A 94 11.16 3.56 -2.65
N SER A 95 10.34 3.31 -1.62
CA SER A 95 10.24 2.00 -0.99
C SER A 95 8.87 1.82 -0.37
N VAL A 96 8.48 0.55 -0.23
CA VAL A 96 7.28 0.14 0.51
C VAL A 96 7.64 -1.03 1.40
N THR A 97 7.18 -0.99 2.64
CA THR A 97 7.24 -2.09 3.60
C THR A 97 5.82 -2.48 3.97
N THR A 98 5.48 -3.76 3.90
CA THR A 98 4.19 -4.29 4.32
C THR A 98 4.39 -5.33 5.41
N HIS A 99 3.49 -5.32 6.39
CA HIS A 99 3.45 -6.33 7.43
C HIS A 99 2.17 -7.15 7.27
N ILE A 100 2.35 -8.46 7.19
CA ILE A 100 1.29 -9.43 7.02
C ILE A 100 1.17 -10.31 8.26
N ASN A 101 -0.08 -10.65 8.60
CA ASN A 101 -0.37 -11.76 9.49
C ASN A 101 -0.95 -12.91 8.67
N LEU A 102 -0.62 -14.14 9.05
CA LEU A 102 -1.11 -15.34 8.39
C LEU A 102 -2.19 -15.96 9.26
N GLU A 103 -3.29 -16.34 8.65
CA GLU A 103 -4.36 -17.10 9.30
C GLU A 103 -4.28 -18.56 8.84
N ASP A 104 -4.51 -19.46 9.81
CA ASP A 104 -4.59 -20.91 9.58
C ASP A 104 -5.96 -21.32 9.02
#